data_AF-W7D1N7-F1
#
_entry.id   AF-W7D1N7-F1
#
_cell.length_a   1.000
_cell.length_b   1.000
_cell.length_c   1.000
_cell.angle_alpha   90.00
_cell.angle_beta   90.00
_cell.angle_gamma   90.00
#
_symmetry.space_group_name_H-M   'P 1'
#
loop_
_entity.id
_entity.type
_entity.pdbx_description
1 polymer ?
#
loop_
_entity_poly.entity_id
_entity_poly.type
_entity_poly.pdbx_seq_one_letter_code
_entity_poly.pdbx_strand_id
1 'polypeptide(L)'
;MLLSGFMTGSSIALIHSAFSNSPLGKSIFCGILAVILILIGVVMTGFQKRGNHIAESVSIHVYGTVILSSFFLTLYVVTNQLFHVTGFSIILPQAIGMLTCAIGINLKGKSTISSKNVAFNMMTGLSWSIANIGMFLATAVLGVATSFSISQACVIVATIGGILIFKQKKKLLEWGFILSGIVLIMIGVVLLSMLK
;
A
#
# COMPACT_ATOMS: atom_id res chain seq x y z
N MET A 1 -13.70 -39.32 30.50
CA MET A 1 -15.00 -39.58 29.86
C MET A 1 -15.89 -38.41 30.20
N LEU A 2 -15.78 -37.26 29.54
CA LEU A 2 -16.49 -36.91 28.30
C LEU A 2 -15.81 -35.68 27.68
N LEU A 3 -14.91 -35.88 26.71
CA LEU A 3 -14.21 -34.80 26.00
C LEU A 3 -14.04 -35.13 24.50
N SER A 4 -15.02 -35.81 23.90
CA SER A 4 -14.87 -36.32 22.52
C SER A 4 -16.21 -36.53 21.81
N GLY A 5 -16.95 -35.45 21.56
CA GLY A 5 -18.14 -35.53 20.71
C GLY A 5 -18.75 -34.16 20.50
N PHE A 6 -19.10 -33.84 19.25
CA PHE A 6 -19.76 -32.61 18.78
C PHE A 6 -18.88 -31.39 18.45
N MET A 7 -17.86 -31.62 17.65
CA MET A 7 -17.42 -30.65 16.62
C MET A 7 -17.48 -31.37 15.26
N THR A 8 -18.69 -31.74 14.83
CA THR A 8 -18.94 -32.30 13.51
C THR A 8 -18.74 -31.22 12.44
N GLY A 9 -18.10 -31.57 11.32
CA GLY A 9 -17.76 -30.67 10.20
C GLY A 9 -18.93 -29.89 9.59
N SER A 10 -20.17 -30.25 9.94
CA SER A 10 -21.40 -29.52 9.62
C SER A 10 -21.50 -28.14 10.27
N SER A 11 -20.96 -27.93 11.48
CA SER A 11 -21.03 -26.61 12.16
C SER A 11 -20.07 -25.58 11.56
N ILE A 12 -18.89 -26.03 11.09
CA ILE A 12 -17.93 -25.18 10.36
C ILE A 12 -18.42 -24.91 8.94
N ALA A 13 -19.03 -25.91 8.28
CA ALA A 13 -19.66 -25.73 6.98
C ALA A 13 -20.85 -24.77 7.02
N LEU A 14 -21.65 -24.77 8.10
CA LEU A 14 -22.76 -23.83 8.29
C LEU A 14 -22.29 -22.40 8.55
N ILE A 15 -21.19 -22.20 9.28
CA ILE A 15 -20.56 -20.89 9.46
C ILE A 15 -19.95 -20.41 8.14
N HIS A 16 -19.30 -21.30 7.38
CA HIS A 16 -18.75 -20.99 6.06
C HIS A 16 -19.84 -20.65 5.03
N SER A 17 -20.96 -21.37 5.03
CA SER A 17 -22.10 -21.07 4.16
C SER A 17 -22.87 -19.83 4.61
N ALA A 18 -23.00 -19.57 5.93
CA ALA A 18 -23.66 -18.37 6.45
C ALA A 18 -22.82 -17.11 6.22
N PHE A 19 -21.49 -17.21 6.32
CA PHE A 19 -20.57 -16.15 5.96
C PHE A 19 -20.60 -15.90 4.44
N SER A 20 -20.48 -16.95 3.62
CA SER A 20 -20.49 -16.87 2.15
C SER A 20 -21.80 -16.31 1.56
N ASN A 21 -22.95 -16.57 2.19
CA ASN A 21 -24.25 -16.13 1.66
C ASN A 21 -24.69 -14.74 2.19
N SER A 22 -24.02 -14.21 3.22
CA SER A 22 -24.27 -12.86 3.72
C SER A 22 -23.66 -11.78 2.81
N PRO A 23 -24.30 -10.61 2.63
CA PRO A 23 -23.70 -9.51 1.86
C PRO A 23 -22.33 -9.09 2.42
N LEU A 24 -22.13 -9.25 3.74
CA LEU A 24 -20.86 -8.95 4.42
C LEU A 24 -19.73 -9.92 4.04
N GLY A 25 -19.98 -11.24 4.03
CA GLY A 25 -18.95 -12.21 3.71
C GLY A 25 -18.58 -12.22 2.22
N LYS A 26 -19.51 -11.85 1.33
CA LYS A 26 -19.19 -11.59 -0.09
C LYS A 26 -18.24 -10.40 -0.23
N SER A 27 -18.47 -9.30 0.49
CA SER A 27 -17.57 -8.14 0.49
C SER A 27 -16.18 -8.46 1.04
N ILE A 28 -16.10 -9.20 2.14
CA ILE A 28 -14.81 -9.60 2.72
C ILE A 28 -14.04 -10.54 1.77
N PHE A 29 -14.73 -11.52 1.17
CA PHE A 29 -14.11 -12.42 0.20
C PHE A 29 -13.60 -11.68 -1.03
N CYS A 30 -14.42 -10.79 -1.60
CA CYS A 30 -14.02 -9.93 -2.71
C CYS A 30 -12.82 -9.02 -2.35
N GLY A 31 -12.76 -8.49 -1.11
CA GLY A 31 -11.63 -7.70 -0.62
C GLY A 31 -10.33 -8.48 -0.52
N ILE A 32 -10.37 -9.67 0.07
CA ILE A 32 -9.20 -10.56 0.15
C ILE A 32 -8.72 -10.92 -1.25
N LEU A 33 -9.64 -11.30 -2.14
CA LEU A 33 -9.32 -11.62 -3.53
C LEU A 33 -8.68 -10.44 -4.26
N ALA A 34 -9.19 -9.24 -4.06
CA ALA A 34 -8.67 -8.03 -4.68
C ALA A 34 -7.25 -7.70 -4.19
N VAL A 35 -6.97 -7.85 -2.89
CA VAL A 35 -5.61 -7.69 -2.34
C VAL A 35 -4.64 -8.71 -2.93
N ILE A 36 -5.05 -9.99 -3.05
CA ILE A 36 -4.23 -11.04 -3.66
C ILE A 36 -3.90 -10.70 -5.12
N LEU A 37 -4.89 -10.24 -5.89
CA LEU A 37 -4.69 -9.82 -7.28
C LEU A 37 -3.70 -8.65 -7.39
N ILE A 38 -3.82 -7.65 -6.51
CA ILE A 38 -2.87 -6.54 -6.47
C ILE A 38 -1.46 -7.04 -6.14
N LEU A 39 -1.30 -7.92 -5.14
CA LEU A 39 0.01 -8.47 -4.77
C LEU A 39 0.67 -9.23 -5.92
N ILE A 40 -0.07 -10.10 -6.60
CA ILE A 40 0.43 -10.83 -7.77
C ILE A 40 0.82 -9.84 -8.87
N GLY A 41 -0.03 -8.86 -9.16
CA GLY A 41 0.23 -7.83 -10.16
C GLY A 41 1.50 -7.02 -9.85
N VAL A 42 1.68 -6.59 -8.61
CA VAL A 42 2.89 -5.86 -8.16
C VAL A 42 4.13 -6.72 -8.33
N VAL A 43 4.10 -7.98 -7.92
CA VAL A 43 5.23 -8.92 -8.11
C VAL A 43 5.55 -9.10 -9.60
N MET A 44 4.55 -9.20 -10.47
CA MET A 44 4.74 -9.28 -11.92
C MET A 44 5.35 -8.01 -12.51
N THR A 45 4.96 -6.82 -12.05
CA THR A 45 5.57 -5.56 -12.50
C THR A 45 7.04 -5.41 -12.08
N GLY A 46 7.43 -6.06 -10.98
CA GLY A 46 8.82 -6.12 -10.52
C GLY A 46 9.69 -7.12 -11.28
N PHE A 47 9.13 -7.89 -12.22
CA PHE A 47 9.90 -8.88 -12.97
C PHE A 47 10.95 -8.19 -13.85
N GLN A 48 12.22 -8.50 -13.58
CA GLN A 48 13.34 -8.06 -14.39
C GLN A 48 14.15 -9.29 -14.81
N LYS A 49 14.37 -9.45 -16.12
CA LYS A 49 15.14 -10.57 -16.65
C LYS A 49 16.59 -10.36 -16.22
N ARG A 50 17.04 -11.26 -15.35
CA ARG A 50 18.30 -11.22 -14.62
C ARG A 50 19.49 -10.94 -15.53
N GLY A 51 19.94 -9.69 -15.57
CA GLY A 51 21.28 -9.31 -15.97
C GLY A 51 22.14 -9.19 -14.72
N ASN A 52 22.87 -10.25 -14.37
CA ASN A 52 24.03 -10.27 -13.47
C ASN A 52 23.99 -9.40 -12.19
N HIS A 53 22.93 -9.51 -11.37
CA HIS A 53 22.98 -9.04 -9.98
C HIS A 53 23.01 -10.23 -9.01
N ILE A 54 24.04 -10.21 -8.17
CA ILE A 54 24.29 -11.13 -7.05
C ILE A 54 23.04 -11.14 -6.16
N ALA A 55 22.58 -12.33 -5.77
CA ALA A 55 21.50 -12.45 -4.79
C ALA A 55 22.05 -12.04 -3.42
N GLU A 56 22.00 -10.76 -3.07
CA GLU A 56 22.14 -10.36 -1.68
C GLU A 56 20.95 -10.90 -0.89
N SER A 57 21.24 -11.66 0.16
CA SER A 57 20.23 -12.11 1.12
C SER A 57 19.71 -10.89 1.89
N VAL A 58 18.45 -10.54 1.66
CA VAL A 58 17.77 -9.45 2.39
C VAL A 58 17.73 -9.79 3.88
N SER A 59 18.22 -8.88 4.74
CA SER A 59 18.25 -9.07 6.19
C SER A 59 16.85 -9.17 6.80
N ILE A 60 16.67 -10.02 7.81
CA ILE A 60 15.42 -10.16 8.58
C ILE A 60 14.90 -8.82 9.13
N HIS A 61 15.82 -7.89 9.41
CA HIS A 61 15.49 -6.54 9.90
C HIS A 61 14.64 -5.75 8.91
N VAL A 62 14.86 -5.91 7.60
CA VAL A 62 14.10 -5.21 6.55
C VAL A 62 12.64 -5.64 6.59
N TYR A 63 12.39 -6.95 6.68
CA TYR A 63 11.03 -7.48 6.82
C TYR A 63 10.37 -6.97 8.11
N GLY A 64 11.12 -6.93 9.23
CA GLY A 64 10.64 -6.36 10.48
C GLY A 64 10.21 -4.90 10.36
N THR A 65 10.99 -4.05 9.69
CA THR A 65 10.65 -2.63 9.48
C THR A 65 9.43 -2.45 8.56
N VAL A 66 9.28 -3.27 7.52
CA VAL A 66 8.12 -3.21 6.61
C VAL A 66 6.83 -3.59 7.33
N ILE A 67 6.85 -4.64 8.14
CA ILE A 67 5.67 -5.06 8.93
C ILE A 67 5.31 -3.98 9.94
N LEU A 68 6.31 -3.45 10.66
CA LEU A 68 6.09 -2.41 11.66
C LEU A 68 5.49 -1.13 11.05
N SER A 69 6.03 -0.66 9.93
CA SER A 69 5.52 0.53 9.23
C SER A 69 4.09 0.32 8.70
N SER A 70 3.78 -0.87 8.18
CA SER A 70 2.43 -1.21 7.70
C SER A 70 1.40 -1.19 8.84
N PHE A 71 1.80 -1.68 10.02
CA PHE A 71 0.97 -1.63 11.22
C PHE A 71 0.66 -0.19 11.66
N PHE A 72 1.67 0.66 11.79
CA PHE A 72 1.47 2.07 12.17
C PHE A 72 0.67 2.86 11.14
N LEU A 73 0.88 2.59 9.84
CA LEU A 73 0.08 3.20 8.78
C LEU A 73 -1.40 2.82 8.92
N THR A 74 -1.69 1.54 9.15
CA THR A 74 -3.07 1.05 9.35
C THR A 74 -3.70 1.70 10.58
N LEU A 75 -2.97 1.74 11.70
CA LEU A 75 -3.44 2.36 12.93
C LEU A 75 -3.79 3.84 12.72
N TYR A 76 -2.95 4.58 11.99
CA TYR A 76 -3.20 5.96 11.61
C TYR A 76 -4.50 6.09 10.80
N VAL A 77 -4.69 5.29 9.73
CA VAL A 77 -5.88 5.38 8.87
C VAL A 77 -7.16 5.05 9.66
N VAL A 78 -7.15 3.98 10.45
CA VAL A 78 -8.29 3.54 11.25
C VAL A 78 -8.66 4.59 12.31
N THR A 79 -7.66 5.15 12.99
CA THR A 79 -7.89 6.19 14.01
C THR A 79 -8.58 7.42 13.38
N ASN A 80 -8.07 7.90 12.24
CA ASN A 80 -8.67 9.05 11.57
C ASN A 80 -10.12 8.78 11.12
N GLN A 81 -10.41 7.53 10.69
CA GLN A 81 -11.75 7.13 10.30
C GLN A 81 -12.73 7.07 11.50
N LEU A 82 -12.29 6.57 12.65
CA LEU A 82 -13.12 6.47 13.86
C LEU A 82 -13.52 7.86 14.41
N PHE A 83 -12.58 8.81 14.39
CA PHE A 83 -12.81 10.15 14.93
C PHE A 83 -13.41 11.13 13.91
N HIS A 84 -13.75 10.67 12.70
CA HIS A 84 -14.31 11.48 11.60
C HIS A 84 -13.57 12.82 11.40
N VAL A 85 -12.24 12.79 11.54
CA VAL A 85 -11.42 14.00 11.52
C VAL A 85 -11.40 14.54 10.08
N THR A 86 -11.75 15.81 9.92
CA THR A 86 -11.69 16.49 8.63
C THR A 86 -10.25 16.47 8.09
N GLY A 87 -10.05 16.13 6.81
CA GLY A 87 -8.73 15.90 6.22
C GLY A 87 -7.70 17.02 6.45
N PHE A 88 -8.14 18.29 6.50
CA PHE A 88 -7.26 19.43 6.77
C PHE A 88 -6.69 19.45 8.20
N SER A 89 -7.45 19.01 9.20
CA SER A 89 -7.00 18.97 10.59
C SER A 89 -5.95 17.87 10.82
N ILE A 90 -5.82 16.92 9.90
CA ILE A 90 -4.85 15.82 9.96
C ILE A 90 -3.47 16.29 9.49
N ILE A 91 -3.42 17.24 8.55
CA ILE A 91 -2.18 17.71 7.90
C ILE A 91 -1.20 18.29 8.94
N LEU A 92 -1.69 19.12 9.86
CA LEU A 92 -0.84 19.80 10.84
C LEU A 92 -0.19 18.82 11.84
N PRO A 93 -0.94 17.95 12.54
CA PRO A 93 -0.36 16.89 13.37
C PRO A 93 0.59 15.96 12.60
N GLN A 94 0.25 15.60 11.36
CA GLN A 94 1.09 14.75 10.51
C GLN A 94 2.43 15.41 10.19
N ALA A 95 2.42 16.70 9.82
CA ALA A 95 3.64 17.46 9.54
C ALA A 95 4.53 17.59 10.78
N ILE A 96 3.94 17.86 11.95
CA ILE A 96 4.66 17.91 13.24
C ILE A 96 5.28 16.54 13.56
N GLY A 97 4.53 15.45 13.38
CA GLY A 97 5.03 14.09 13.58
C GLY A 97 6.21 13.77 12.66
N MET A 98 6.11 14.10 11.38
CA MET A 98 7.19 13.89 10.40
C MET A 98 8.44 14.71 10.75
N LEU A 99 8.27 15.97 11.15
CA LEU A 99 9.37 16.85 11.52
C LEU A 99 10.09 16.35 12.78
N THR A 100 9.33 15.99 13.82
CA THR A 100 9.91 15.50 15.09
C THR A 100 10.61 14.16 14.91
N CYS A 101 10.06 13.23 14.13
CA CYS A 101 10.74 11.98 13.77
C CYS A 101 12.03 12.23 12.97
N ALA A 102 12.00 13.13 11.98
CA ALA A 102 13.19 13.46 11.19
C ALA A 102 14.32 14.04 12.05
N ILE A 103 13.99 14.97 12.97
CA ILE A 103 14.94 15.52 13.94
C ILE A 103 15.46 14.41 14.87
N GLY A 104 14.59 13.56 15.39
CA GLY A 104 14.97 12.46 16.29
C GLY A 104 15.92 11.44 15.64
N ILE A 105 15.72 11.13 14.36
CA ILE A 105 16.64 10.27 13.58
C ILE A 105 17.97 10.99 13.35
N ASN A 106 17.94 12.27 12.99
CA ASN A 106 19.14 13.06 12.74
C ASN A 106 20.01 13.22 14.00
N LEU A 107 19.42 13.39 15.18
CA LEU A 107 20.15 13.46 16.45
C LEU A 107 20.88 12.16 16.80
N LYS A 108 20.37 11.00 16.33
CA LYS A 108 21.00 9.69 16.54
C LYS A 108 22.06 9.35 15.49
N GLY A 109 22.00 9.98 14.32
CA GLY A 109 22.94 9.75 13.22
C GLY A 109 24.01 10.84 13.15
N LYS A 110 25.30 10.48 13.04
CA LYS A 110 26.37 11.43 12.71
C LYS A 110 26.37 11.83 11.22
N SER A 111 25.21 12.22 10.68
CA SER A 111 25.09 12.61 9.27
C SER A 111 25.29 14.12 9.10
N THR A 112 26.27 14.51 8.30
CA THR A 112 26.45 15.90 7.89
C THR A 112 25.32 16.31 6.94
N ILE A 113 24.59 17.36 7.29
CA ILE A 113 23.48 17.87 6.46
C ILE A 113 24.09 18.75 5.35
N SER A 114 23.97 18.32 4.09
CA SER A 114 24.36 19.11 2.94
C SER A 114 23.22 20.01 2.46
N SER A 115 23.42 21.33 2.45
CA SER A 115 22.40 22.31 2.01
C SER A 115 21.89 22.04 0.60
N LYS A 116 22.74 21.52 -0.30
CA LYS A 116 22.35 21.15 -1.67
C LYS A 116 21.34 19.99 -1.68
N ASN A 117 21.55 18.98 -0.84
CA ASN A 117 20.65 17.83 -0.75
C ASN A 117 19.33 18.22 -0.09
N VAL A 118 19.36 19.14 0.88
CA VAL A 118 18.14 19.68 1.49
C VAL A 118 17.28 20.40 0.45
N ALA A 119 17.87 21.26 -0.39
CA ALA A 119 17.15 21.95 -1.45
C ALA A 119 16.50 20.99 -2.46
N PHE A 120 17.21 19.91 -2.84
CA PHE A 120 16.64 18.90 -3.74
C PHE A 120 15.51 18.09 -3.06
N ASN A 121 15.68 17.75 -1.78
CA ASN A 121 14.65 17.05 -1.01
C ASN A 121 13.44 17.93 -0.69
N MET A 122 13.58 19.25 -0.70
CA MET A 122 12.43 20.16 -0.60
C MET A 122 11.52 20.02 -1.83
N MET A 123 12.07 19.87 -3.04
CA MET A 123 11.24 19.66 -4.24
C MET A 123 10.44 18.36 -4.16
N THR A 124 11.05 17.26 -3.70
CA THR A 124 10.35 15.99 -3.53
C THR A 124 9.31 16.06 -2.41
N GLY A 125 9.63 16.75 -1.30
CA GLY A 125 8.68 17.02 -0.22
C GLY A 125 7.48 17.85 -0.66
N LEU A 126 7.68 18.90 -1.47
CA LEU A 126 6.60 19.71 -2.04
C LEU A 126 5.68 18.88 -2.93
N SER A 127 6.26 18.07 -3.82
CA SER A 127 5.50 17.15 -4.68
C SER A 127 4.67 16.16 -3.85
N TRP A 128 5.24 15.63 -2.77
CA TRP A 128 4.57 14.71 -1.87
C TRP A 128 3.41 15.38 -1.11
N SER A 129 3.60 16.62 -0.65
CA SER A 129 2.55 17.40 0.02
C SER A 129 1.36 17.71 -0.91
N ILE A 130 1.63 18.06 -2.17
CA ILE A 130 0.57 18.29 -3.17
C ILE A 130 -0.24 16.99 -3.38
N ALA A 131 0.42 15.84 -3.50
CA ALA A 131 -0.26 14.55 -3.64
C ALA A 131 -1.11 14.21 -2.41
N ASN A 132 -0.63 14.48 -1.19
CA ASN A 132 -1.40 14.24 0.03
C ASN A 132 -2.64 15.13 0.12
N ILE A 133 -2.53 16.42 -0.22
CA ILE A 133 -3.68 17.32 -0.27
C ILE A 133 -4.72 16.80 -1.27
N GLY A 134 -4.27 16.36 -2.46
CA GLY A 134 -5.15 15.73 -3.45
C GLY A 134 -5.86 14.49 -2.90
N MET A 135 -5.15 13.64 -2.15
CA MET A 135 -5.74 12.47 -1.50
C MET A 135 -6.77 12.86 -0.42
N PHE A 136 -6.52 13.89 0.38
CA PHE A 136 -7.48 14.37 1.38
C PHE A 136 -8.74 14.96 0.75
N LEU A 137 -8.60 15.74 -0.34
CA LEU A 137 -9.73 16.24 -1.12
C LEU A 137 -10.53 15.08 -1.74
N ALA A 138 -9.85 14.10 -2.33
CA ALA A 138 -10.49 12.89 -2.85
C ALA A 138 -11.20 12.11 -1.74
N THR A 139 -10.62 12.04 -0.55
CA THR A 139 -11.23 11.39 0.62
C THR A 139 -12.50 12.11 1.07
N ALA A 140 -12.51 13.45 1.05
CA ALA A 140 -13.67 14.25 1.42
C ALA A 140 -14.86 14.06 0.45
N VAL A 141 -14.58 13.81 -0.84
CA VAL A 141 -15.61 13.66 -1.89
C VAL A 141 -16.02 12.20 -2.10
N LEU A 142 -15.06 11.27 -2.12
CA LEU A 142 -15.24 9.88 -2.52
C LEU A 142 -15.26 8.89 -1.35
N GLY A 143 -14.92 9.35 -0.13
CA GLY A 143 -14.70 8.52 1.03
C GLY A 143 -13.32 7.85 1.06
N VAL A 144 -12.92 7.39 2.24
CA VAL A 144 -11.57 6.84 2.53
C VAL A 144 -11.26 5.60 1.68
N ALA A 145 -12.19 4.65 1.56
CA ALA A 145 -11.94 3.41 0.83
C ALA A 145 -11.65 3.64 -0.67
N THR A 146 -12.43 4.51 -1.30
CA THR A 146 -12.27 4.88 -2.71
C THR A 146 -11.00 5.67 -2.94
N SER A 147 -10.71 6.67 -2.10
CA SER A 147 -9.53 7.53 -2.25
C SER A 147 -8.24 6.74 -2.05
N PHE A 148 -8.20 5.83 -1.06
CA PHE A 148 -7.07 4.91 -0.88
C PHE A 148 -6.88 3.99 -2.09
N SER A 149 -7.97 3.43 -2.62
CA SER A 149 -7.89 2.56 -3.81
C SER A 149 -7.32 3.30 -5.03
N ILE A 150 -7.74 4.56 -5.24
CA ILE A 150 -7.17 5.42 -6.29
C ILE A 150 -5.67 5.67 -6.07
N SER A 151 -5.25 5.95 -4.83
CA SER A 151 -3.82 6.11 -4.50
C SER A 151 -3.02 4.85 -4.80
N GLN A 152 -3.58 3.66 -4.60
CA GLN A 152 -2.92 2.41 -4.94
C GLN A 152 -2.72 2.27 -6.46
N ALA A 153 -3.62 2.79 -7.30
CA ALA A 153 -3.43 2.80 -8.75
C ALA A 153 -2.27 3.69 -9.21
N CYS A 154 -1.89 4.72 -8.44
CA CYS A 154 -0.74 5.57 -8.76
C CYS A 154 0.58 4.80 -8.85
N VAL A 155 0.68 3.61 -8.24
CA VAL A 155 1.84 2.73 -8.38
C VAL A 155 2.10 2.38 -9.86
N ILE A 156 1.06 2.22 -10.67
CA ILE A 156 1.15 1.92 -12.10
C ILE A 156 1.84 3.08 -12.83
N VAL A 157 1.42 4.31 -12.53
CA VAL A 157 2.02 5.53 -13.09
C VAL A 157 3.48 5.63 -12.67
N ALA A 158 3.79 5.31 -11.42
CA ALA A 158 5.17 5.29 -10.92
C ALA A 158 6.03 4.24 -11.64
N THR A 159 5.50 3.04 -11.90
CA THR A 159 6.22 1.99 -12.64
C THR A 159 6.51 2.42 -14.08
N ILE A 160 5.50 2.88 -14.82
CA ILE A 160 5.68 3.31 -16.22
C ILE A 160 6.56 4.55 -16.28
N GLY A 161 6.28 5.55 -15.44
CA GLY A 161 7.03 6.79 -15.35
C GLY A 161 8.50 6.55 -15.02
N GLY A 162 8.79 5.65 -14.06
CA GLY A 162 10.15 5.23 -13.74
C GLY A 162 10.87 4.63 -14.96
N ILE A 163 10.24 3.72 -15.69
CA ILE A 163 10.84 3.11 -16.89
C ILE A 163 11.15 4.16 -17.96
N LEU A 164 10.22 5.10 -18.20
CA LEU A 164 10.37 6.15 -19.20
C LEU A 164 11.43 7.19 -18.81
N ILE A 165 11.42 7.67 -17.56
CA ILE A 165 12.35 8.68 -17.07
C ILE A 165 13.78 8.13 -17.04
N PHE A 166 13.98 6.92 -16.52
CA PHE A 166 15.29 6.28 -16.45
C PHE A 166 15.72 5.65 -17.79
N LYS A 167 14.90 5.78 -18.85
CA LYS A 167 15.15 5.26 -20.21
C LYS A 167 15.68 3.83 -20.22
N GLN A 168 15.18 2.98 -19.32
CA GLN A 168 15.65 1.61 -19.21
C GLN A 168 15.19 0.81 -20.44
N LYS A 169 16.13 0.24 -21.20
CA LYS A 169 15.81 -0.65 -22.31
C LYS A 169 15.31 -1.98 -21.76
N LYS A 170 13.99 -2.12 -21.61
CA LYS A 170 13.34 -3.37 -21.21
C LYS A 170 13.11 -4.27 -22.43
N LYS A 171 13.28 -5.58 -22.25
CA LYS A 171 13.01 -6.57 -23.31
C LYS A 171 11.49 -6.69 -23.53
N LEU A 172 11.04 -7.05 -24.74
CA LEU A 172 9.62 -7.26 -25.06
C LEU A 172 8.91 -8.21 -24.07
N LEU A 173 9.61 -9.24 -23.58
CA LEU A 173 9.07 -10.15 -22.56
C LEU A 173 8.83 -9.45 -21.21
N GLU A 174 9.73 -8.57 -20.78
CA GLU A 174 9.57 -7.82 -19.53
C GLU A 174 8.40 -6.84 -19.63
N TRP A 175 8.25 -6.18 -20.78
CA TRP A 175 7.07 -5.35 -21.07
C TRP A 175 5.76 -6.14 -21.00
N GLY A 176 5.75 -7.39 -21.49
CA GLY A 176 4.59 -8.27 -21.36
C GLY A 176 4.21 -8.56 -19.90
N PHE A 177 5.20 -8.87 -19.05
CA PHE A 177 4.96 -9.09 -17.61
C PHE A 177 4.51 -7.82 -16.89
N ILE A 178 5.12 -6.67 -17.20
CA ILE A 178 4.74 -5.38 -16.62
C ILE A 178 3.30 -5.02 -17.01
N LEU A 179 2.96 -5.13 -18.30
CA LEU A 179 1.61 -4.81 -18.78
C LEU A 179 0.56 -5.76 -18.19
N SER A 180 0.85 -7.06 -18.13
CA SER A 180 -0.03 -8.04 -17.50
C SER A 180 -0.20 -7.78 -15.99
N GLY A 181 0.88 -7.39 -15.29
CA GLY A 181 0.82 -7.03 -13.88
C GLY A 181 -0.02 -5.78 -13.63
N ILE A 182 0.12 -4.76 -14.48
CA ILE A 182 -0.69 -3.54 -14.45
C ILE A 182 -2.18 -3.86 -14.62
N VAL A 183 -2.54 -4.72 -15.57
CA VAL A 183 -3.93 -5.16 -15.77
C VAL A 183 -4.47 -5.84 -14.50
N LEU A 184 -3.68 -6.71 -13.85
CA LEU A 184 -4.08 -7.34 -12.59
C LEU A 184 -4.30 -6.33 -11.46
N ILE A 185 -3.39 -5.34 -11.33
CA ILE A 185 -3.52 -4.27 -10.32
C ILE A 185 -4.78 -3.47 -10.58
N MET A 186 -5.06 -3.10 -11.84
CA MET A 186 -6.28 -2.35 -12.20
C MET A 186 -7.56 -3.11 -11.82
N ILE A 187 -7.62 -4.40 -12.13
CA ILE A 187 -8.75 -5.27 -11.75
C ILE A 187 -8.91 -5.29 -10.23
N GLY A 188 -7.83 -5.49 -9.50
CA GLY A 188 -7.85 -5.51 -8.03
C GLY A 188 -8.25 -4.16 -7.41
N VAL A 189 -7.76 -3.04 -7.94
CA VAL A 189 -8.14 -1.69 -7.46
C VAL A 189 -9.61 -1.41 -7.71
N VAL A 190 -10.15 -1.77 -8.89
CA VAL A 190 -11.58 -1.60 -9.19
C VAL A 190 -12.43 -2.47 -8.26
N LEU A 191 -12.06 -3.73 -8.06
CA LEU A 191 -12.71 -4.62 -7.10
C LEU A 191 -12.70 -4.04 -5.67
N LEU A 192 -11.55 -3.52 -5.21
CA LEU A 192 -11.46 -2.86 -3.91
C LEU A 192 -12.34 -1.62 -3.82
N SER A 193 -12.38 -0.80 -4.87
CA SER A 193 -13.19 0.42 -4.91
C SER A 193 -14.70 0.14 -4.92
N MET A 194 -15.12 -1.03 -5.40
CA MET A 194 -16.53 -1.45 -5.42
C MET A 194 -16.99 -2.02 -4.07
N LEU A 195 -16.07 -2.29 -3.14
CA LEU A 195 -16.38 -2.66 -1.77
C LEU A 195 -16.77 -1.40 -0.99
N LYS A 196 -18.08 -1.17 -0.91
CA LYS A 196 -18.68 -0.08 -0.16
C LYS A 196 -19.50 -0.62 1.00
#